data_AF-A0A7W0USW1-F1
#
_entry.id   AF-A0A7W0USW1-F1
#
_cell.length_a   1.000
_cell.length_b   1.000
_cell.length_c   1.000
_cell.angle_alpha   90.00
_cell.angle_beta   90.00
_cell.angle_gamma   90.00
#
_symmetry.space_group_name_H-M   'P 1'
#
loop_
_entity.id
_entity.type
_entity.pdbx_description
1 polymer ?
#
loop_
_entity_poly.entity_id
_entity_poly.type
_entity_poly.pdbx_seq_one_letter_code
_entity_poly.pdbx_strand_id
1 'polypeptide(L)'
;IRLRPHYFPFTEPSVEVDVSCFACNGTGTLDHGVRCNLCKGSGWIEILGSGMVDPDVLGFVAHNGYDAERVQGFAFGMGIERIAMLRHGVPDLRLFFENDVRFLEQFGL
;
A
#
# COMPACT_ATOMS: atom_id res chain seq x y z
N ILE A 1 -0.31 11.15 5.75
CA ILE A 1 -0.93 10.23 4.76
C ILE A 1 -1.67 11.05 3.73
N ARG A 2 -1.82 10.57 2.49
CA ARG A 2 -2.61 11.21 1.43
C ARG A 2 -3.56 10.18 0.83
N LEU A 3 -4.85 10.49 0.78
CA LEU A 3 -5.88 9.65 0.18
C LEU A 3 -6.25 10.26 -1.17
N ARG A 4 -6.14 9.47 -2.25
CA ARG A 4 -6.50 9.89 -3.60
C ARG A 4 -7.71 9.09 -4.05
N PRO A 5 -8.79 9.73 -4.54
CA PRO A 5 -9.92 9.00 -5.11
C PRO A 5 -9.46 8.01 -6.18
N HIS A 6 -9.98 6.80 -6.11
CA HIS A 6 -9.75 5.76 -7.10
C HIS A 6 -11.04 4.93 -7.26
N TYR A 7 -11.01 3.91 -8.11
CA TYR A 7 -12.11 2.96 -8.28
C TYR A 7 -11.63 1.53 -8.02
N PHE A 8 -12.31 0.80 -7.14
CA PHE A 8 -12.22 -0.64 -7.00
C PHE A 8 -13.65 -1.21 -7.00
N PRO A 9 -13.97 -2.25 -7.79
CA PRO A 9 -15.34 -2.76 -7.90
C PRO A 9 -15.98 -3.28 -6.62
N PHE A 10 -15.19 -3.51 -5.56
CA PHE A 10 -15.63 -4.08 -4.29
C PHE A 10 -15.67 -3.03 -3.16
N THR A 11 -15.40 -1.75 -3.45
CA THR A 11 -15.49 -0.67 -2.48
C THR A 11 -16.03 0.64 -3.06
N GLU A 12 -16.91 1.34 -2.35
CA GLU A 12 -17.42 2.67 -2.70
C GLU A 12 -17.74 3.52 -1.44
N PRO A 13 -17.09 4.68 -1.22
CA PRO A 13 -16.01 5.26 -2.02
C PRO A 13 -14.67 4.49 -1.88
N SER A 14 -13.84 4.62 -2.92
CA SER A 14 -12.52 3.98 -3.05
C SER A 14 -11.38 5.01 -3.04
N VAL A 15 -10.24 4.64 -2.46
CA VAL A 15 -9.03 5.47 -2.40
C VAL A 15 -7.74 4.66 -2.59
N GLU A 16 -6.78 5.26 -3.28
CA GLU A 16 -5.35 4.90 -3.14
C GLU A 16 -4.75 5.69 -1.97
N VAL A 17 -3.84 5.05 -1.23
CA VAL A 17 -3.25 5.62 -0.03
C VAL A 17 -1.74 5.74 -0.19
N ASP A 18 -1.28 6.98 -0.14
CA ASP A 18 0.13 7.33 -0.18
C ASP A 18 0.64 7.71 1.22
N VAL A 19 1.90 7.35 1.49
CA VAL A 19 2.66 7.83 2.65
C VAL A 19 3.68 8.87 2.22
N SER A 20 3.99 9.79 3.14
CA SER A 20 5.06 10.74 2.93
C SER A 20 6.38 9.99 2.76
N CYS A 21 7.16 10.37 1.76
CA CYS A 21 8.44 9.76 1.47
C CYS A 21 9.39 9.93 2.66
N PHE A 22 9.77 8.83 3.30
CA PHE A 22 10.66 8.80 4.45
C PHE A 22 12.11 9.18 4.10
N ALA A 23 12.51 9.08 2.83
CA ALA A 23 13.86 9.42 2.38
C ALA A 23 14.09 10.93 2.17
N CYS A 24 13.02 11.70 1.91
CA CYS A 24 13.12 13.15 1.68
C CYS A 24 12.18 13.95 2.60
N ASN A 25 11.64 13.34 3.65
CA ASN A 25 10.67 13.97 4.56
C ASN A 25 9.48 14.62 3.83
N GLY A 26 9.04 14.03 2.72
CA GLY A 26 7.93 14.53 1.92
C GLY A 26 8.23 15.77 1.05
N THR A 27 9.46 16.27 0.97
CA THR A 27 9.79 17.46 0.17
C THR A 27 9.89 17.17 -1.34
N GLY A 28 10.11 15.92 -1.72
CA GLY A 28 10.41 15.52 -3.10
C GLY A 28 11.87 15.71 -3.50
N THR A 29 12.71 16.26 -2.62
CA THR A 29 14.11 16.62 -2.91
C THR A 29 15.00 16.24 -1.74
N LEU A 30 16.16 15.64 -2.01
CA LEU A 30 17.16 15.32 -0.98
C LEU A 30 17.91 16.60 -0.53
N ASP A 31 18.65 16.52 0.57
CA ASP A 31 19.32 17.67 1.22
C ASP A 31 20.23 18.49 0.29
N HIS A 32 20.78 17.86 -0.76
CA HIS A 32 21.65 18.51 -1.75
C HIS A 32 20.90 19.11 -2.95
N GLY A 33 19.57 19.27 -2.87
CA GLY A 33 18.76 19.82 -3.95
C GLY A 33 18.47 18.84 -5.11
N VAL A 34 18.84 17.57 -4.95
CA VAL A 34 18.64 16.52 -5.98
C VAL A 34 17.24 15.93 -5.85
N ARG A 35 16.53 15.74 -6.97
CA ARG A 35 15.22 15.10 -7.01
C ARG A 35 15.26 13.71 -6.34
N CYS A 36 14.34 13.46 -5.41
CA CYS A 36 14.26 12.17 -4.73
C CYS A 36 13.75 11.08 -5.69
N ASN A 37 14.60 10.10 -6.02
CA ASN A 37 14.25 9.02 -6.93
C ASN A 37 13.20 8.06 -6.36
N LEU A 38 13.20 7.86 -5.03
CA LEU A 38 12.29 6.93 -4.35
C LEU A 38 10.81 7.32 -4.55
N CYS A 39 10.46 8.58 -4.28
CA CYS A 39 9.10 9.10 -4.48
C CYS A 39 8.91 9.78 -5.84
N LYS A 40 9.90 9.68 -6.74
CA LYS A 40 9.92 10.33 -8.06
C LYS A 40 9.66 11.83 -7.96
N GLY A 41 10.22 12.50 -6.95
CA GLY A 41 10.07 13.94 -6.73
C GLY A 41 8.69 14.40 -6.25
N SER A 42 7.76 13.49 -5.98
CA SER A 42 6.40 13.88 -5.55
C SER A 42 6.28 14.15 -4.05
N GLY A 43 7.22 13.63 -3.24
CA GLY A 43 7.10 13.59 -1.79
C GLY A 43 6.19 12.47 -1.27
N TRP A 44 5.54 11.70 -2.16
CA TRP A 44 4.56 10.67 -1.81
C TRP A 44 4.89 9.31 -2.42
N ILE A 45 4.58 8.24 -1.70
CA ILE A 45 4.76 6.87 -2.15
C ILE A 45 3.45 6.12 -1.91
N GLU A 46 2.83 5.63 -2.97
CA GLU A 46 1.65 4.76 -2.89
C GLU A 46 2.03 3.40 -2.30
N ILE A 47 1.30 2.96 -1.27
CA ILE A 47 1.59 1.71 -0.56
C ILE A 47 0.38 0.77 -0.40
N LEU A 48 -0.85 1.27 -0.48
CA LEU A 48 -2.05 0.45 -0.33
C LEU A 48 -3.27 1.06 -1.02
N GLY A 49 -4.25 0.22 -1.34
CA GLY A 49 -5.61 0.63 -1.75
C GLY A 49 -6.60 0.36 -0.62
N SER A 50 -7.65 1.17 -0.52
CA SER A 50 -8.67 1.05 0.54
C SER A 50 -10.02 1.61 0.07
N GLY A 51 -11.09 1.22 0.75
CA GLY A 51 -12.39 1.87 0.57
C GLY A 51 -13.45 1.32 1.51
N MET A 52 -14.63 1.90 1.47
CA MET A 52 -15.81 1.37 2.15
C MET A 52 -16.34 0.17 1.37
N VAL A 53 -16.61 -0.96 2.00
CA VAL A 53 -17.08 -2.17 1.30
C VAL A 53 -18.40 -1.86 0.58
N ASP A 54 -18.47 -2.23 -0.69
CA ASP A 54 -19.64 -2.02 -1.52
C ASP A 54 -20.86 -2.80 -0.96
N PRO A 55 -22.06 -2.19 -0.91
CA PRO A 55 -23.27 -2.86 -0.44
C PRO A 55 -23.57 -4.19 -1.16
N ASP A 56 -23.26 -4.33 -2.45
CA ASP A 56 -23.48 -5.57 -3.21
C ASP A 56 -22.56 -6.70 -2.71
N VAL A 57 -21.36 -6.36 -2.24
CA VAL A 57 -20.43 -7.33 -1.61
C VAL A 57 -20.98 -7.82 -0.28
N LEU A 58 -21.51 -6.92 0.56
CA LEU A 58 -22.16 -7.30 1.83
C LEU A 58 -23.45 -8.10 1.56
N GLY A 59 -24.23 -7.68 0.57
CA GLY A 59 -25.47 -8.33 0.15
C GLY A 59 -25.27 -9.80 -0.22
N PHE A 60 -24.16 -10.14 -0.89
CA PHE A 60 -23.79 -11.52 -1.22
C PHE A 60 -23.67 -12.43 0.03
N VAL A 61 -23.28 -11.86 1.18
CA VAL A 61 -23.11 -12.58 2.45
C VAL A 61 -24.14 -12.19 3.52
N ALA A 62 -25.25 -11.54 3.15
CA ALA A 62 -26.26 -11.04 4.08
C ALA A 62 -26.86 -12.13 4.99
N HIS A 63 -26.98 -13.37 4.49
CA HIS A 63 -27.44 -14.53 5.25
C HIS A 63 -26.54 -14.89 6.45
N ASN A 64 -25.30 -14.38 6.48
CA ASN A 64 -24.36 -14.51 7.61
C ASN A 64 -24.41 -13.34 8.59
N GLY A 65 -25.44 -12.46 8.50
CA GLY A 65 -25.62 -11.32 9.39
C GLY A 65 -25.03 -10.00 8.89
N TYR A 66 -24.65 -9.91 7.62
CA TYR A 66 -24.06 -8.71 6.99
C TYR A 66 -25.09 -7.95 6.13
N ASP A 67 -26.22 -7.60 6.73
CA ASP A 67 -27.22 -6.73 6.10
C ASP A 67 -26.64 -5.32 5.88
N ALA A 68 -26.52 -4.88 4.62
CA ALA A 68 -25.87 -3.63 4.24
C ALA A 68 -26.58 -2.37 4.77
N GLU A 69 -27.87 -2.45 5.12
CA GLU A 69 -28.60 -1.34 5.76
C GLU A 69 -28.23 -1.19 7.25
N ARG A 70 -27.65 -2.23 7.85
CA ARG A 70 -27.35 -2.29 9.29
C ARG A 70 -25.85 -2.39 9.58
N VAL A 71 -25.06 -2.87 8.61
CA VAL A 71 -23.63 -3.11 8.74
C VAL A 71 -22.89 -2.36 7.65
N GLN A 72 -21.88 -1.60 8.07
CA GLN A 72 -20.92 -0.95 7.20
C GLN A 72 -19.53 -1.53 7.48
N GLY A 73 -18.66 -1.49 6.47
CA GLY A 73 -17.29 -1.97 6.60
C GLY A 73 -16.34 -1.19 5.72
N PHE A 74 -15.06 -1.31 6.00
CA PHE A 74 -13.99 -0.87 5.11
C PHE A 74 -13.05 -2.04 4.83
N ALA A 75 -12.45 -2.04 3.66
CA ALA A 75 -11.45 -3.01 3.26
C ALA A 75 -10.21 -2.28 2.74
N PHE A 76 -9.05 -2.92 2.88
CA PHE A 76 -7.79 -2.44 2.35
C PHE A 76 -6.90 -3.59 1.91
N GLY A 77 -5.99 -3.32 0.97
CA GLY A 77 -5.03 -4.28 0.45
C GLY A 77 -3.67 -3.63 0.26
N MET A 78 -2.61 -4.36 0.62
CA MET A 78 -1.22 -3.92 0.47
C MET A 78 -0.32 -5.08 0.01
N GLY A 79 0.70 -4.76 -0.78
CA GLY A 79 1.74 -5.72 -1.16
C GLY A 79 2.87 -5.71 -0.13
N ILE A 80 3.04 -6.81 0.61
CA ILE A 80 4.07 -6.90 1.64
C ILE A 80 5.49 -6.80 1.04
N GLU A 81 5.71 -7.36 -0.15
CA GLU A 81 6.98 -7.29 -0.88
C GLU A 81 7.30 -5.87 -1.27
N ARG A 82 6.30 -5.09 -1.73
CA ARG A 82 6.49 -3.66 -2.03
C ARG A 82 6.93 -2.89 -0.79
N ILE A 83 6.29 -3.13 0.36
CA ILE A 83 6.67 -2.48 1.61
C ILE A 83 8.07 -2.90 2.04
N ALA A 84 8.42 -4.18 1.94
CA ALA A 84 9.75 -4.70 2.27
C ALA A 84 10.83 -4.11 1.36
N MET A 85 10.59 -4.03 0.04
CA MET A 85 11.50 -3.39 -0.91
C MET A 85 11.76 -1.93 -0.56
N LEU A 86 10.70 -1.18 -0.24
CA LEU A 86 10.83 0.23 0.17
C LEU A 86 11.59 0.35 1.50
N ARG A 87 11.24 -0.46 2.49
CA ARG A 87 11.81 -0.37 3.85
C ARG A 87 13.28 -0.78 3.92
N HIS A 88 13.65 -1.82 3.19
CA HIS A 88 14.98 -2.43 3.26
C HIS A 88 15.86 -2.14 2.03
N GLY A 89 15.34 -1.39 1.05
CA GLY A 89 16.08 -1.08 -0.17
C GLY A 89 16.33 -2.31 -1.05
N VAL A 90 15.46 -3.34 -0.99
CA VAL A 90 15.62 -4.54 -1.82
C VAL A 90 15.41 -4.15 -3.28
N PRO A 91 16.42 -4.33 -4.15
CA PRO A 91 16.40 -3.79 -5.51
C PRO A 91 15.57 -4.63 -6.48
N ASP A 92 15.28 -5.88 -6.12
CA ASP A 92 14.66 -6.86 -7.00
C ASP A 92 13.66 -7.75 -6.23
N LEU A 93 12.43 -7.83 -6.75
CA LEU A 93 11.35 -8.64 -6.20
C LEU A 93 11.69 -10.15 -6.20
N ARG A 94 12.51 -10.61 -7.15
CA ARG A 94 12.87 -12.03 -7.30
C ARG A 94 13.64 -12.59 -6.10
N LEU A 95 14.38 -11.74 -5.39
CA LEU A 95 15.17 -12.13 -4.22
C LEU A 95 14.30 -12.74 -3.11
N PHE A 96 13.02 -12.37 -3.02
CA PHE A 96 12.09 -12.98 -2.05
C PHE A 96 11.69 -14.43 -2.40
N PHE A 97 11.87 -14.84 -3.67
CA PHE A 97 11.44 -16.16 -4.15
C PHE A 97 12.62 -17.12 -4.41
N GLU A 98 13.83 -16.60 -4.61
CA GLU A 98 15.03 -17.40 -4.88
C GLU A 98 15.54 -18.16 -3.64
N ASN A 99 15.18 -17.71 -2.43
CA ASN A 99 15.63 -18.28 -1.16
C ASN A 99 17.17 -18.37 -1.03
N ASP A 100 17.89 -17.41 -1.60
CA ASP A 100 19.34 -17.33 -1.44
C ASP A 100 19.67 -17.06 0.04
N VAL A 101 20.41 -17.98 0.66
CA VAL A 101 20.79 -17.89 2.08
C VAL A 101 21.51 -16.58 2.38
N ARG A 102 22.33 -16.07 1.45
CA ARG A 102 23.05 -14.79 1.60
C ARG A 102 22.12 -13.59 1.65
N PHE A 103 20.95 -13.67 1.02
CA PHE A 103 19.90 -12.67 1.12
C PHE A 103 19.15 -12.82 2.45
N LEU A 104 18.75 -14.03 2.80
CA LEU A 104 17.97 -14.32 4.02
C LEU A 104 18.72 -13.94 5.30
N GLU A 105 20.02 -14.24 5.39
CA GLU A 105 20.87 -13.93 6.55
C GLU A 105 20.95 -12.43 6.87
N GLN A 106 20.69 -11.54 5.91
CA GLN A 106 20.69 -10.08 6.15
C GLN A 106 19.55 -9.62 7.08
N PHE A 107 18.52 -10.45 7.27
CA PHE A 107 17.33 -10.13 8.07
C PHE A 107 17.24 -10.91 9.38
N GLY A 108 18.29 -11.65 9.74
CA GLY A 108 18.34 -12.49 10.93
C GLY A 108 17.66 -13.84 10.70
N LEU A 109 18.47 -14.89 10.64
CA LEU A 109 18.04 -16.26 10.93
C LEU A 109 18.09 -16.50 12.44
#